data_AF-B4HRY0-F1
#
_entry.id   AF-B4HRY0-F1
#
_cell.length_a   1.000
_cell.length_b   1.000
_cell.length_c   1.000
_cell.angle_alpha   90.00
_cell.angle_beta   90.00
_cell.angle_gamma   90.00
#
_symmetry.space_group_name_H-M   'P 1'
#
loop_
_entity.id
_entity.type
_entity.pdbx_description
1 polymer ?
#
loop_
_entity_poly.entity_id
_entity_poly.type
_entity_poly.pdbx_seq_one_letter_code
_entity_poly.pdbx_strand_id
1 'polypeptide(L)'
;MAYFKILITAILDLGIHCALGSAAAVDLDLERATTATNTTRDWWQVAQFYQIYPRSYKDSDGDGIGDLQGIISKLDYLKEIGVTATWLSPIYSSPMADFGYDISDFFDIQPEYGTMADFDELIAEAKKRNIKIILDFVPNHSSDENVWFQKSVKREKGYEDYYMWHDGYLNATTGKREPPSNWLQAFRGSAWEWNDERQQYYLHQFALLVGSRCGWIPHGRSAVVL
;
A
#
# COMPACT_ATOMS: atom_id res chain seq x y z
N MET A 1 -20.17 15.27 33.70
CA MET A 1 -19.15 15.95 32.88
C MET A 1 -19.08 15.22 31.54
N ALA A 2 -20.10 15.29 30.67
CA ALA A 2 -20.90 16.42 30.17
C ALA A 2 -20.23 17.18 29.00
N TYR A 3 -19.89 16.45 27.93
CA TYR A 3 -19.79 16.99 26.56
C TYR A 3 -20.54 16.07 25.57
N PHE A 4 -21.65 15.48 26.04
CA PHE A 4 -22.51 14.59 25.25
C PHE A 4 -23.97 14.77 25.70
N LYS A 5 -24.49 16.02 25.61
CA LYS A 5 -25.91 16.36 25.88
C LYS A 5 -26.24 17.83 25.56
N ILE A 6 -25.77 18.35 24.42
CA ILE A 6 -26.24 19.63 23.86
C ILE A 6 -26.61 19.40 22.39
N LEU A 7 -27.64 18.60 22.21
CA LEU A 7 -28.49 18.56 21.02
C LEU A 7 -29.77 17.89 21.54
N ILE A 8 -30.95 18.45 21.22
CA ILE A 8 -32.27 18.13 21.80
C ILE A 8 -32.60 18.92 23.07
N THR A 9 -32.65 20.26 22.98
CA THR A 9 -33.74 21.07 23.61
C THR A 9 -33.70 22.48 23.01
N ALA A 10 -34.39 22.68 21.89
CA ALA A 10 -34.74 24.02 21.41
C ALA A 10 -36.16 23.98 20.85
N ILE A 11 -37.10 24.13 21.78
CA ILE A 11 -38.30 24.96 21.66
C ILE A 11 -39.33 24.47 20.63
N LEU A 12 -40.10 23.47 21.06
CA LEU A 12 -41.56 23.55 21.02
C LEU A 12 -41.96 24.69 21.96
N ASP A 13 -42.41 25.81 21.42
CA ASP A 13 -43.35 26.77 22.03
C ASP A 13 -43.33 28.05 21.23
N LEU A 14 -44.12 28.12 20.15
CA LEU A 14 -44.72 29.37 19.69
C LEU A 14 -45.82 29.04 18.68
N GLY A 15 -46.96 28.62 19.24
CA GLY A 15 -48.23 28.55 18.55
C GLY A 15 -49.30 29.25 19.37
N ILE A 16 -50.04 30.13 18.70
CA ILE A 16 -51.37 30.72 19.02
C ILE A 16 -51.35 32.24 19.32
N HIS A 17 -51.57 33.01 18.25
CA HIS A 17 -52.56 34.09 18.03
C HIS A 17 -53.02 34.89 19.28
N CYS A 18 -53.10 36.23 19.27
CA CYS A 18 -53.96 37.02 18.38
C CYS A 18 -53.83 38.54 18.67
N ALA A 19 -54.17 39.35 17.66
CA ALA A 19 -54.81 40.68 17.73
C ALA A 19 -53.96 41.97 17.56
N LEU A 20 -54.23 42.59 16.40
CA LEU A 20 -54.27 44.03 16.07
C LEU A 20 -52.99 44.73 15.56
N GLY A 21 -52.96 44.92 14.23
CA GLY A 21 -53.03 46.30 13.71
C GLY A 21 -51.80 46.87 12.98
N SER A 22 -52.01 47.12 11.69
CA SER A 22 -51.34 48.09 10.81
C SER A 22 -50.09 47.66 10.05
N ALA A 23 -50.21 47.77 8.73
CA ALA A 23 -49.23 47.51 7.71
C ALA A 23 -48.14 48.59 7.67
N ALA A 24 -46.89 48.15 7.48
CA ALA A 24 -45.86 48.91 6.81
C ALA A 24 -45.05 47.92 5.98
N ALA A 25 -45.02 48.14 4.66
CA ALA A 25 -44.17 47.40 3.76
C ALA A 25 -42.70 47.65 4.16
N VAL A 26 -41.98 46.58 4.45
CA VAL A 26 -40.52 46.59 4.61
C VAL A 26 -39.98 45.63 3.58
N ASP A 27 -39.14 46.16 2.71
CA ASP A 27 -38.50 45.49 1.59
C ASP A 27 -37.95 44.12 1.99
N LEU A 28 -38.31 43.10 1.21
CA LEU A 28 -37.69 41.78 1.21
C LEU A 28 -36.30 41.89 0.55
N ASP A 29 -35.38 42.59 1.21
CA ASP A 29 -33.98 42.41 0.91
C ASP A 29 -33.55 41.06 1.48
N LEU A 30 -33.38 40.11 0.56
CA LEU A 30 -32.75 38.82 0.75
C LEU A 30 -31.32 39.02 1.28
N GLU A 31 -31.17 39.20 2.59
CA GLU A 31 -29.95 38.80 3.29
C GLU A 31 -29.90 37.26 3.33
N ARG A 32 -29.70 36.67 2.15
CA ARG A 32 -29.22 35.31 2.04
C ARG A 32 -27.77 35.37 2.45
N ALA A 33 -27.52 35.27 3.76
CA ALA A 33 -26.21 35.02 4.32
C ALA A 33 -25.60 33.82 3.57
N THR A 34 -24.73 34.13 2.62
CA THR A 34 -23.88 33.15 1.96
C THR A 34 -22.81 32.78 2.97
N THR A 35 -23.19 31.92 3.93
CA THR A 35 -22.25 30.96 4.51
C THR A 35 -21.84 30.00 3.40
N ALA A 36 -21.07 30.51 2.44
CA ALA A 36 -20.24 29.69 1.59
C ALA A 36 -19.23 29.07 2.55
N THR A 37 -19.51 27.85 2.98
CA THR A 37 -18.51 26.96 3.57
C THR A 37 -17.42 26.83 2.53
N ASN A 38 -16.38 27.65 2.64
CA ASN A 38 -15.21 27.56 1.79
C ASN A 38 -14.44 26.32 2.26
N THR A 39 -14.95 25.15 1.90
CA THR A 39 -14.32 23.87 2.19
C THR A 39 -13.11 23.79 1.29
N THR A 40 -11.96 24.27 1.78
CA THR A 40 -10.66 24.02 1.16
C THR A 40 -10.51 22.51 1.03
N ARG A 41 -10.54 22.01 -0.20
CA ARG A 41 -10.33 20.59 -0.49
C ARG A 41 -8.91 20.20 -0.06
N ASP A 42 -8.77 19.03 0.53
CA ASP A 42 -7.47 18.48 0.87
C ASP A 42 -6.65 18.23 -0.41
N TRP A 43 -5.32 18.23 -0.28
CA TRP A 43 -4.42 18.09 -1.44
C TRP A 43 -4.73 16.84 -2.29
N TRP A 44 -5.04 15.71 -1.65
CA TRP A 44 -5.30 14.44 -2.33
C TRP A 44 -6.64 14.43 -3.09
N GLN A 45 -7.59 15.30 -2.73
CA GLN A 45 -8.88 15.43 -3.42
C GLN A 45 -8.76 16.20 -4.74
N VAL A 46 -7.64 16.91 -4.92
CA VAL A 46 -7.37 17.75 -6.10
C VAL A 46 -6.05 17.42 -6.78
N ALA A 47 -5.36 16.38 -6.31
CA ALA A 47 -4.07 15.99 -6.85
C ALA A 47 -4.18 15.34 -8.24
N GLN A 48 -3.16 15.57 -9.05
CA GLN A 48 -2.93 14.89 -10.32
C GLN A 48 -1.87 13.83 -10.04
N PHE A 49 -2.31 12.57 -9.98
CA PHE A 49 -1.47 11.43 -9.66
C PHE A 49 -0.77 10.90 -10.90
N TYR A 50 0.51 10.54 -10.74
CA TYR A 50 1.29 9.83 -11.75
C TYR A 50 1.98 8.63 -11.12
N GLN A 51 1.62 7.43 -11.56
CA GLN A 51 2.31 6.22 -11.12
C GLN A 51 3.65 6.10 -11.85
N ILE A 52 4.72 5.86 -11.09
CA ILE A 52 6.04 5.54 -11.62
C ILE A 52 6.32 4.06 -11.33
N TYR A 53 6.76 3.35 -12.37
CA TYR A 53 7.37 2.04 -12.24
C TYR A 53 8.90 2.22 -12.31
N PRO A 54 9.62 2.22 -11.17
CA PRO A 54 11.01 2.71 -11.08
C PRO A 54 11.93 2.07 -12.12
N ARG A 55 11.92 0.73 -12.20
CA ARG A 55 12.77 -0.07 -13.08
C ARG A 55 12.72 0.32 -14.56
N SER A 56 11.63 0.94 -15.03
CA SER A 56 11.44 1.26 -16.45
C SER A 56 11.24 2.75 -16.72
N TYR A 57 11.42 3.60 -15.71
CA TYR A 57 11.15 5.03 -15.86
C TYR A 57 12.34 5.80 -16.45
N LYS A 58 13.48 5.81 -15.74
CA LYS A 58 14.70 6.45 -16.21
C LYS A 58 15.92 5.86 -15.52
N ASP A 59 16.81 5.30 -16.31
CA ASP A 59 18.17 4.88 -15.92
C ASP A 59 19.10 6.10 -15.89
N SER A 60 19.88 6.27 -14.82
CA SER A 60 20.83 7.38 -14.63
C SER A 60 22.30 6.97 -14.76
N ASP A 61 22.65 5.71 -14.60
CA ASP A 61 24.04 5.22 -14.54
C ASP A 61 24.45 4.32 -15.71
N GLY A 62 23.50 3.93 -16.56
CA GLY A 62 23.70 3.19 -17.80
C GLY A 62 23.65 1.67 -17.65
N ASP A 63 23.18 1.14 -16.52
CA ASP A 63 23.06 -0.30 -16.29
C ASP A 63 21.84 -0.95 -16.97
N GLY A 64 20.94 -0.14 -17.55
CA GLY A 64 19.72 -0.56 -18.23
C GLY A 64 18.48 -0.67 -17.33
N ILE A 65 18.59 -0.28 -16.05
CA ILE A 65 17.54 -0.30 -15.04
C ILE A 65 17.25 1.13 -14.58
N GLY A 66 15.96 1.47 -14.48
CA GLY A 66 15.58 2.75 -13.91
C GLY A 66 15.79 2.83 -12.40
N ASP A 67 16.28 3.97 -11.93
CA ASP A 67 16.75 4.18 -10.56
C ASP A 67 16.21 5.50 -9.95
N LEU A 68 16.46 5.74 -8.66
CA LEU A 68 15.96 6.90 -7.94
C LEU A 68 16.56 8.23 -8.47
N GLN A 69 17.84 8.24 -8.87
CA GLN A 69 18.50 9.42 -9.43
C GLN A 69 17.90 9.79 -10.80
N GLY A 70 17.51 8.79 -11.58
CA GLY A 70 16.75 8.94 -12.81
C GLY A 70 15.39 9.57 -12.57
N ILE A 71 14.66 9.16 -11.52
CA ILE A 71 13.41 9.80 -11.11
C ILE A 71 13.65 11.25 -10.69
N ILE A 72 14.66 11.52 -9.86
CA ILE A 72 15.04 12.88 -9.42
C ILE A 72 15.26 13.78 -10.64
N SER A 73 15.99 13.31 -11.64
CA SER A 73 16.29 14.06 -12.88
C SER A 73 15.06 14.45 -13.69
N LYS A 74 13.90 13.84 -13.42
CA LYS A 74 12.63 14.06 -14.14
C LYS A 74 11.55 14.76 -13.32
N LEU A 75 11.84 15.15 -12.08
CA LEU A 75 10.85 15.87 -11.26
C LEU A 75 10.42 17.21 -11.88
N ASP A 76 11.31 17.91 -12.60
CA ASP A 76 10.95 19.14 -13.33
C ASP A 76 9.97 18.86 -14.47
N TYR A 77 10.16 17.74 -15.18
CA TYR A 77 9.20 17.28 -16.20
C TYR A 77 7.84 16.95 -15.59
N LEU A 78 7.80 16.22 -14.46
CA LEU A 78 6.53 15.90 -13.77
C LEU A 78 5.79 17.18 -13.38
N LYS A 79 6.51 18.18 -12.87
CA LYS A 79 5.94 19.49 -12.55
C LYS A 79 5.40 20.21 -13.79
N GLU A 80 6.14 20.18 -14.91
CA GLU A 80 5.73 20.81 -16.18
C GLU A 80 4.40 20.26 -16.69
N ILE A 81 4.20 18.94 -16.61
CA ILE A 81 2.95 18.28 -17.03
C ILE A 81 1.83 18.38 -15.99
N GLY A 82 2.03 19.12 -14.89
CA GLY A 82 1.02 19.40 -13.88
C GLY A 82 0.83 18.31 -12.82
N VAL A 83 1.76 17.35 -12.70
CA VAL A 83 1.71 16.33 -11.64
C VAL A 83 1.97 16.98 -10.29
N THR A 84 1.12 16.67 -9.32
CA THR A 84 1.22 17.16 -7.93
C THR A 84 1.46 16.04 -6.93
N ALA A 85 1.28 14.78 -7.33
CA ALA A 85 1.66 13.61 -6.54
C ALA A 85 2.09 12.46 -7.45
N THR A 86 3.09 11.70 -7.04
CA THR A 86 3.46 10.45 -7.69
C THR A 86 3.43 9.31 -6.68
N TRP A 87 2.98 8.14 -7.15
CA TRP A 87 3.13 6.89 -6.42
C TRP A 87 4.23 6.08 -7.09
N LEU A 88 5.17 5.58 -6.29
CA LEU A 88 6.22 4.68 -6.75
C LEU A 88 5.76 3.25 -6.51
N SER A 89 5.80 2.41 -7.55
CA SER A 89 5.78 0.95 -7.35
C SER A 89 6.96 0.55 -6.44
N PRO A 90 6.96 -0.64 -5.81
CA PRO A 90 7.91 -0.96 -4.74
C PRO A 90 9.37 -0.65 -5.06
N ILE A 91 10.04 0.03 -4.12
CA ILE A 91 11.47 0.38 -4.18
C ILE A 91 12.30 -0.32 -3.09
N TYR A 92 11.64 -1.15 -2.27
CA TYR A 92 12.28 -1.84 -1.17
C TYR A 92 13.18 -2.97 -1.65
N SER A 93 14.11 -3.40 -0.80
CA SER A 93 14.92 -4.59 -1.04
C SER A 93 14.06 -5.81 -1.33
N SER A 94 14.35 -6.47 -2.46
CA SER A 94 13.59 -7.59 -3.00
C SER A 94 14.47 -8.52 -3.84
N PRO A 95 14.24 -9.84 -3.80
CA PRO A 95 14.85 -10.79 -4.74
C PRO A 95 14.38 -10.62 -6.19
N MET A 96 13.40 -9.74 -6.43
CA MET A 96 12.85 -9.39 -7.74
C MET A 96 12.11 -10.53 -8.46
N ALA A 97 11.63 -11.54 -7.74
CA ALA A 97 10.82 -12.60 -8.35
C ALA A 97 9.44 -12.10 -8.78
N ASP A 98 8.91 -11.08 -8.10
CA ASP A 98 7.70 -10.35 -8.49
C ASP A 98 8.01 -8.85 -8.67
N PHE A 99 9.19 -8.57 -9.21
CA PHE A 99 9.68 -7.21 -9.51
C PHE A 99 9.46 -6.17 -8.40
N GLY A 100 9.73 -6.55 -7.15
CA GLY A 100 9.70 -5.66 -5.99
C GLY A 100 8.55 -5.88 -5.02
N TYR A 101 7.52 -6.66 -5.39
CA TYR A 101 6.41 -6.98 -4.47
C TYR A 101 6.77 -8.12 -3.49
N ASP A 102 7.78 -8.93 -3.80
CA ASP A 102 8.41 -9.90 -2.91
C ASP A 102 9.48 -9.22 -2.03
N ILE A 103 9.05 -8.48 -1.00
CA ILE A 103 9.93 -7.64 -0.17
C ILE A 103 10.73 -8.47 0.85
N SER A 104 12.06 -8.41 0.79
CA SER A 104 12.97 -9.08 1.76
C SER A 104 13.36 -8.17 2.93
N ASP A 105 13.39 -6.85 2.72
CA ASP A 105 13.55 -5.85 3.79
C ASP A 105 12.68 -4.61 3.52
N PHE A 106 11.74 -4.33 4.42
CA PHE A 106 10.83 -3.18 4.33
C PHE A 106 11.50 -1.85 4.71
N PHE A 107 12.73 -1.87 5.23
CA PHE A 107 13.42 -0.71 5.76
C PHE A 107 14.63 -0.29 4.94
N ASP A 108 14.89 -0.95 3.81
CA ASP A 108 16.00 -0.64 2.93
C ASP A 108 15.56 -0.50 1.47
N ILE A 109 16.37 0.18 0.67
CA ILE A 109 16.13 0.41 -0.76
C ILE A 109 16.79 -0.70 -1.58
N GLN A 110 16.11 -1.15 -2.63
CA GLN A 110 16.68 -2.09 -3.58
C GLN A 110 18.01 -1.54 -4.14
N PRO A 111 19.12 -2.32 -4.08
CA PRO A 111 20.42 -1.86 -4.54
C PRO A 111 20.46 -1.39 -6.01
N GLU A 112 19.68 -2.02 -6.90
CA GLU A 112 19.53 -1.61 -8.31
C GLU A 112 18.84 -0.24 -8.49
N TYR A 113 18.15 0.29 -7.47
CA TYR A 113 17.48 1.59 -7.53
C TYR A 113 18.27 2.70 -6.82
N GLY A 114 19.23 2.34 -5.97
CA GLY A 114 20.07 3.27 -5.23
C GLY A 114 20.12 2.96 -3.74
N THR A 115 20.27 4.01 -2.94
CA THR A 115 20.47 3.92 -1.49
C THR A 115 19.38 4.67 -0.71
N MET A 116 19.35 4.49 0.61
CA MET A 116 18.49 5.30 1.47
C MET A 116 18.78 6.81 1.37
N ALA A 117 20.04 7.18 1.09
CA ALA A 117 20.40 8.59 0.89
C ALA A 117 19.81 9.16 -0.42
N ASP A 118 19.78 8.36 -1.48
CA ASP A 118 19.12 8.75 -2.74
C ASP A 118 17.60 8.89 -2.55
N PHE A 119 17.00 8.05 -1.69
CA PHE A 119 15.60 8.19 -1.32
C PHE A 119 15.33 9.48 -0.53
N ASP A 120 16.17 9.81 0.46
CA ASP A 120 16.09 11.08 1.18
C ASP A 120 16.21 12.29 0.24
N GLU A 121 17.12 12.22 -0.74
CA GLU A 121 17.28 13.23 -1.77
C GLU A 121 16.02 13.35 -2.63
N LEU A 122 15.43 12.24 -3.08
CA LEU A 122 14.18 12.23 -3.84
C LEU A 122 13.05 12.93 -3.10
N ILE A 123 12.87 12.64 -1.81
CA ILE A 123 11.85 13.31 -0.98
C ILE A 123 12.13 14.81 -0.89
N ALA A 124 13.39 15.21 -0.68
CA ALA A 124 13.77 16.61 -0.60
C ALA A 124 13.54 17.37 -1.92
N GLU A 125 13.95 16.79 -3.05
CA GLU A 125 13.81 17.39 -4.38
C GLU A 125 12.36 17.46 -4.85
N ALA A 126 11.55 16.44 -4.56
CA ALA A 126 10.12 16.44 -4.84
C ALA A 126 9.41 17.54 -4.04
N LYS A 127 9.77 17.70 -2.76
CA LYS A 127 9.21 18.75 -1.90
C LYS A 127 9.50 20.15 -2.42
N LYS A 128 10.70 20.43 -2.96
CA LYS A 128 11.04 21.72 -3.61
C LYS A 128 10.11 22.04 -4.79
N ARG A 129 9.55 21.02 -5.43
CA ARG A 129 8.64 21.12 -6.58
C ARG A 129 7.17 21.00 -6.21
N ASN A 130 6.85 20.90 -4.92
CA ASN A 130 5.50 20.62 -4.40
C ASN A 130 4.89 19.31 -4.93
N ILE A 131 5.73 18.32 -5.24
CA ILE A 131 5.30 16.98 -5.61
C ILE A 131 5.26 16.13 -4.34
N LYS A 132 4.13 15.46 -4.10
CA LYS A 132 4.01 14.45 -3.04
C LYS A 132 4.52 13.11 -3.55
N ILE A 133 5.30 12.40 -2.74
CA ILE A 133 5.70 11.02 -3.01
C ILE A 133 4.86 10.10 -2.14
N ILE A 134 4.23 9.10 -2.75
CA ILE A 134 3.54 8.00 -2.09
C ILE A 134 4.33 6.73 -2.37
N LEU A 135 4.56 5.94 -1.32
CA LEU A 135 5.15 4.61 -1.45
C LEU A 135 4.05 3.57 -1.54
N ASP A 136 4.24 2.60 -2.43
CA ASP A 136 3.46 1.37 -2.40
C ASP A 136 3.76 0.59 -1.11
N PHE A 137 2.73 0.01 -0.49
CA PHE A 137 2.87 -0.77 0.73
C PHE A 137 2.16 -2.10 0.55
N VAL A 138 2.90 -3.19 0.76
CA VAL A 138 2.45 -4.57 0.52
C VAL A 138 2.31 -5.28 1.88
N PRO A 139 1.18 -5.14 2.59
CA PRO A 139 1.02 -5.72 3.92
C PRO A 139 0.75 -7.23 3.90
N ASN A 140 0.26 -7.77 2.79
CA ASN A 140 -0.25 -9.14 2.74
C ASN A 140 0.86 -10.20 2.89
N HIS A 141 2.06 -9.93 2.38
CA HIS A 141 3.12 -10.93 2.30
C HIS A 141 4.51 -10.29 2.31
N SER A 142 5.51 -11.10 2.64
CA SER A 142 6.93 -10.79 2.44
C SER A 142 7.58 -11.85 1.57
N SER A 143 8.80 -11.59 1.09
CA SER A 143 9.65 -12.63 0.52
C SER A 143 9.96 -13.74 1.56
N ASP A 144 10.21 -14.96 1.09
CA ASP A 144 10.77 -16.05 1.87
C ASP A 144 12.24 -15.79 2.26
N GLU A 145 12.93 -14.86 1.60
CA GLU A 145 14.25 -14.38 2.02
C GLU A 145 14.17 -13.33 3.16
N ASN A 146 12.96 -12.88 3.53
CA ASN A 146 12.78 -11.95 4.63
C ASN A 146 13.20 -12.57 5.96
N VAL A 147 13.88 -11.78 6.80
CA VAL A 147 14.34 -12.22 8.13
C VAL A 147 13.19 -12.77 9.00
N TRP A 148 11.99 -12.23 8.89
CA TRP A 148 10.83 -12.71 9.62
C TRP A 148 10.45 -14.12 9.19
N PHE A 149 10.47 -14.43 7.89
CA PHE A 149 10.15 -15.76 7.38
C PHE A 149 11.19 -16.78 7.84
N GLN A 150 12.48 -16.43 7.72
CA GLN A 150 13.58 -17.29 8.16
C GLN A 150 13.52 -17.61 9.66
N LYS A 151 13.19 -16.61 10.48
CA LYS A 151 12.95 -16.79 11.92
C LYS A 151 11.71 -17.62 12.21
N SER A 152 10.65 -17.42 11.44
CA SER A 152 9.42 -18.20 11.55
C SER A 152 9.69 -19.67 11.20
N VAL A 153 10.38 -19.99 10.11
CA VAL A 153 10.77 -21.36 9.74
C VAL A 153 11.44 -22.09 10.91
N LYS A 154 12.35 -21.41 11.62
CA LYS A 154 13.09 -21.92 12.78
C LYS A 154 12.31 -21.94 14.10
N ARG A 155 11.08 -21.44 14.10
CA ARG A 155 10.27 -21.24 15.31
C ARG A 155 11.00 -20.40 16.35
N GLU A 156 11.71 -19.35 15.90
CA GLU A 156 12.29 -18.39 16.84
C GLU A 156 11.17 -17.69 17.61
N LYS A 157 11.35 -17.61 18.94
CA LYS A 157 10.34 -17.08 19.85
C LYS A 157 9.83 -15.71 19.39
N GLY A 158 8.52 -15.60 19.21
CA GLY A 158 7.85 -14.37 18.77
C GLY A 158 7.67 -14.25 17.26
N TYR A 159 8.27 -15.14 16.47
CA TYR A 159 8.08 -15.23 15.01
C TYR A 159 7.33 -16.51 14.59
N GLU A 160 6.98 -17.38 15.53
CA GLU A 160 6.39 -18.70 15.25
C GLU A 160 5.13 -18.61 14.39
N ASP A 161 4.28 -17.61 14.67
CA ASP A 161 2.98 -17.38 14.04
C ASP A 161 2.94 -16.10 13.19
N TYR A 162 4.09 -15.58 12.76
CA TYR A 162 4.15 -14.45 11.81
C TYR A 162 3.58 -14.81 10.43
N TYR A 163 3.55 -16.10 10.09
CA TYR A 163 3.04 -16.60 8.83
C TYR A 163 2.03 -17.72 9.08
N MET A 164 1.17 -17.97 8.10
CA MET A 164 0.19 -19.05 8.18
C MET A 164 0.84 -20.40 7.91
N TRP A 165 1.03 -21.20 8.96
CA TRP A 165 1.58 -22.55 8.88
C TRP A 165 0.52 -23.63 9.12
N HIS A 166 0.63 -24.77 8.44
CA HIS A 166 -0.25 -25.92 8.64
C HIS A 166 0.46 -27.24 8.36
N ASP A 167 0.17 -28.29 9.13
CA ASP A 167 0.77 -29.62 8.96
C ASP A 167 0.39 -30.33 7.64
N GLY A 168 -0.56 -29.79 6.86
CA GLY A 168 -1.29 -30.53 5.83
C GLY A 168 -2.05 -31.74 6.40
N TYR A 169 -2.39 -32.71 5.54
CA TYR A 169 -2.98 -33.99 5.95
C TYR A 169 -2.30 -35.17 5.27
N LEU A 170 -2.29 -36.34 5.90
CA LEU A 170 -1.81 -37.58 5.30
C LEU A 170 -2.95 -38.25 4.53
N ASN A 171 -2.76 -38.47 3.23
CA ASN A 171 -3.69 -39.24 2.42
C ASN A 171 -3.63 -40.71 2.84
N ALA A 172 -4.73 -41.24 3.38
CA ALA A 172 -4.80 -42.60 3.90
C ALA A 172 -4.59 -43.69 2.84
N THR A 173 -4.84 -43.38 1.57
CA THR A 173 -4.70 -44.32 0.45
C THR A 173 -3.29 -44.31 -0.13
N THR A 174 -2.71 -43.12 -0.31
CA THR A 174 -1.39 -42.97 -0.97
C THR A 174 -0.24 -42.87 0.02
N GLY A 175 -0.53 -42.62 1.31
CA GLY A 175 0.47 -42.32 2.34
C GLY A 175 1.18 -40.99 2.15
N LYS A 176 0.82 -40.21 1.13
CA LYS A 176 1.46 -38.92 0.82
C LYS A 176 0.85 -37.80 1.65
N ARG A 177 1.69 -36.85 2.04
CA ARG A 177 1.23 -35.60 2.64
C ARG A 177 0.68 -34.69 1.56
N GLU A 178 -0.49 -34.11 1.82
CA GLU A 178 -1.23 -33.23 0.94
C GLU A 178 -1.50 -31.87 1.62
N PRO A 179 -1.63 -30.78 0.84
CA PRO A 179 -1.87 -29.44 1.38
C PRO A 179 -3.22 -29.38 2.11
N PRO A 180 -3.40 -28.50 3.10
CA PRO A 180 -4.60 -28.48 3.95
C PRO A 180 -5.89 -28.09 3.21
N SER A 181 -5.80 -27.49 2.02
CA SER A 181 -6.95 -27.18 1.18
C SER A 181 -6.60 -27.24 -0.30
N ASN A 182 -7.63 -27.19 -1.15
CA ASN A 182 -7.50 -27.06 -2.60
C ASN A 182 -7.38 -25.61 -3.08
N TRP A 183 -7.01 -24.67 -2.19
CA TRP A 183 -6.83 -23.27 -2.55
C TRP A 183 -5.73 -23.11 -3.60
N LEU A 184 -5.98 -22.21 -4.55
CA LEU A 184 -5.07 -21.92 -5.65
C LEU A 184 -4.44 -20.55 -5.45
N GLN A 185 -3.15 -20.43 -5.77
CA GLN A 185 -2.49 -19.13 -5.85
C GLN A 185 -2.93 -18.36 -7.10
N ALA A 186 -2.75 -17.04 -7.10
CA ALA A 186 -3.11 -16.15 -8.21
C ALA A 186 -2.39 -16.52 -9.52
N PHE A 187 -1.15 -17.02 -9.44
CA PHE A 187 -0.32 -17.38 -10.59
C PHE A 187 -0.42 -18.86 -11.04
N ARG A 188 -1.50 -19.56 -10.62
CA ARG A 188 -1.79 -20.99 -10.86
C ARG A 188 -0.92 -21.95 -10.04
N GLY A 189 -1.50 -23.06 -9.60
CA GLY A 189 -0.87 -24.01 -8.66
C GLY A 189 -1.50 -23.94 -7.28
N SER A 190 -1.06 -24.79 -6.36
CA SER A 190 -1.51 -24.73 -4.96
C SER A 190 -1.12 -23.40 -4.32
N ALA A 191 -1.91 -22.92 -3.36
CA ALA A 191 -1.57 -21.80 -2.48
C ALA A 191 -0.74 -22.24 -1.25
N TRP A 192 -0.39 -23.52 -1.16
CA TRP A 192 0.33 -24.10 -0.04
C TRP A 192 1.64 -24.73 -0.51
N GLU A 193 2.74 -24.32 0.12
CA GLU A 193 4.08 -24.81 -0.20
C GLU A 193 4.69 -25.49 1.03
N TRP A 194 5.28 -26.67 0.84
CA TRP A 194 5.91 -27.42 1.92
C TRP A 194 7.29 -26.85 2.25
N ASN A 195 7.59 -26.63 3.53
CA ASN A 195 8.92 -26.27 4.01
C ASN A 195 9.58 -27.46 4.70
N ASP A 196 10.73 -27.92 4.16
CA ASP A 196 11.45 -29.09 4.67
C ASP A 196 12.12 -28.88 6.03
N GLU A 197 12.46 -27.65 6.41
CA GLU A 197 13.05 -27.38 7.73
C GLU A 197 11.98 -27.37 8.82
N ARG A 198 10.87 -26.66 8.59
CA ARG A 198 9.76 -26.53 9.55
C ARG A 198 8.82 -27.75 9.56
N GLN A 199 8.86 -28.57 8.50
CA GLN A 199 7.98 -29.72 8.29
C GLN A 199 6.49 -29.34 8.31
N GLN A 200 6.15 -28.21 7.69
CA GLN A 200 4.79 -27.70 7.56
C GLN A 200 4.60 -27.02 6.20
N TYR A 201 3.37 -26.93 5.74
CA TYR A 201 2.99 -26.04 4.65
C TYR A 201 2.90 -24.59 5.15
N TYR A 202 3.31 -23.64 4.33
CA TYR A 202 2.98 -22.23 4.52
C TYR A 202 2.07 -21.72 3.40
N LEU A 203 1.22 -20.75 3.72
CA LEU A 203 0.32 -20.13 2.74
C LEU A 203 1.06 -19.08 1.91
N HIS A 204 0.82 -19.11 0.60
CA HIS A 204 1.21 -18.07 -0.33
C HIS A 204 0.04 -17.83 -1.32
N GLN A 205 -0.40 -16.57 -1.44
CA GLN A 205 -1.45 -16.20 -2.40
C GLN A 205 -0.88 -15.74 -3.74
N PHE A 206 0.36 -15.25 -3.72
CA PHE A 206 1.11 -14.72 -4.85
C PHE A 206 2.37 -15.56 -5.08
N ALA A 207 3.28 -15.05 -5.90
CA ALA A 207 4.34 -15.80 -6.56
C ALA A 207 4.97 -16.91 -5.70
N LEU A 208 4.67 -18.15 -6.09
CA LEU A 208 5.71 -19.09 -6.47
C LEU A 208 5.90 -18.99 -7.99
N LEU A 209 7.05 -18.51 -8.45
CA LEU A 209 7.48 -18.81 -9.82
C LEU A 209 8.08 -20.22 -9.90
N VAL A 210 7.36 -21.23 -9.42
CA VAL A 210 7.68 -22.63 -9.69
C VAL A 210 6.98 -23.02 -10.99
N GLY A 211 7.62 -22.73 -12.13
CA GLY A 211 7.03 -23.10 -13.42
C GLY A 211 7.63 -22.49 -14.68
N SER A 212 8.53 -21.50 -14.61
CA SER A 212 9.31 -21.11 -15.79
C SER A 212 10.35 -22.21 -16.05
N ARG A 213 10.14 -23.01 -17.11
CA ARG A 213 11.22 -23.80 -17.74
C ARG A 213 12.39 -22.94 -18.24
N CYS A 214 12.34 -21.63 -18.03
CA CYS A 214 13.45 -20.71 -18.20
C CYS A 214 14.17 -20.59 -16.86
N GLY A 215 15.36 -21.19 -16.74
CA GLY A 215 16.26 -21.04 -15.60
C GLY A 215 16.88 -19.64 -15.47
N TRP A 216 16.06 -18.59 -15.55
CA TRP A 216 16.46 -17.18 -15.61
C TRP A 216 15.86 -16.33 -14.50
N ILE A 217 14.95 -16.85 -13.66
CA ILE A 217 14.36 -16.09 -12.55
C ILE A 217 14.80 -16.72 -11.22
N PRO A 218 15.45 -15.96 -10.32
CA PRO A 218 15.80 -16.43 -8.97
C PRO A 218 14.57 -16.91 -8.19
N HIS A 219 14.82 -17.78 -7.22
CA HIS A 219 13.78 -18.48 -6.44
C HIS A 219 13.21 -17.56 -5.35
N GLY A 220 12.58 -16.43 -5.70
CA GLY A 220 11.85 -15.63 -4.73
C GLY A 220 10.43 -16.16 -4.55
N ARG A 221 10.02 -16.40 -3.30
CA ARG A 221 8.67 -16.85 -2.96
C ARG A 221 8.03 -15.84 -2.01
N SER A 222 6.73 -15.61 -2.16
CA SER A 222 5.98 -14.78 -1.20
C SER A 222 5.37 -15.65 -0.11
N ALA A 223 5.39 -15.21 1.14
CA ALA A 223 4.73 -15.88 2.26
C ALA A 223 3.75 -14.92 2.94
N VAL A 224 2.52 -15.36 3.19
CA VAL A 224 1.46 -14.53 3.78
C VAL A 224 1.78 -14.21 5.24
N VAL A 225 1.87 -12.92 5.55
CA VAL A 225 2.12 -12.39 6.90
C VAL A 225 0.78 -12.21 7.61
N LEU A 226 0.73 -12.56 8.91
CA LEU A 226 -0.45 -12.40 9.78
C LEU A 226 -0.48 -11.06 10.52
#